data_AF-A0AA96JW62-F1
#
_entry.id   AF-A0AA96JW62-F1
#
_cell.length_a   1.000
_cell.length_b   1.000
_cell.length_c   1.000
_cell.angle_alpha   90.00
_cell.angle_beta   90.00
_cell.angle_gamma   90.00
#
_symmetry.space_group_name_H-M   'P 1'
#
loop_
_entity.id
_entity.type
_entity.pdbx_description
1 polymer ?
#
loop_
_entity_poly.entity_id
_entity_poly.type
_entity_poly.pdbx_seq_one_letter_code
_entity_poly.pdbx_strand_id
1 'polypeptide(L)'
;MNQFTVSFPELRNIASDAFSYGPFLFALLFNLFITNWAYSIYRKACMRTDPPATETEKNTYRSYFWLSGWFGILLVVVSIGWWFFRGPGDKKPSTHVFQGVFKNLQDYERLTSTEFYLRQELIPKLHPEARQLRHQHFLIIKDKPFNDQNTFSLYYSKDPRGTDPEILELKYTPDPEPKYAITWDETLERTAIKPLYEVKAKSRFTEDPFTDVAYAFNPIGWKPVMNRELTLLNSTFFTLTNSDSKVTILQLENPSSHVAEKITALDELKKWNDEEIEAYFEALIPTESRVLVMLDLTRHTDRELASKAKQIISRVDINRIVAMDLLSTDQTRRQVAKETLFRVEQKRAEEILEKALEVNRTHTTRPEAELNDLAQKVQAGMKTRIIFPTGSVEGDRYYIRALWDSGREDVVVCLAKLFYPALQHTESLDKYTQKIASSQGWYIFAKEKFQIIRLAESAETCGASVTFVPF
;
A
#
# COMPACT_ATOMS: atom_id res chain seq x y z
N MET A 1 24.64 16.97 -38.42
CA MET A 1 24.77 17.95 -37.32
C MET A 1 24.63 17.20 -36.01
N ASN A 2 25.73 16.93 -35.32
CA ASN A 2 25.69 16.24 -34.03
C ASN A 2 25.29 17.26 -32.96
N GLN A 3 24.07 17.14 -32.43
CA GLN A 3 23.65 17.91 -31.27
C GLN A 3 24.37 17.32 -30.05
N PHE A 4 25.32 18.08 -29.50
CA PHE A 4 25.87 17.81 -28.18
C PHE A 4 24.79 18.12 -27.14
N THR A 5 24.04 17.09 -26.73
CA THR A 5 23.23 17.15 -25.52
C THR A 5 24.15 16.95 -24.32
N VAL A 6 24.71 18.04 -23.81
CA VAL A 6 25.38 18.01 -22.49
C VAL A 6 24.30 17.78 -21.45
N SER A 7 24.42 16.70 -20.69
CA SER A 7 23.43 16.34 -19.68
C SER A 7 23.47 17.35 -18.51
N PHE A 8 22.31 17.63 -17.90
CA PHE A 8 22.21 18.55 -16.75
C PHE A 8 23.20 18.24 -15.58
N PRO A 9 23.52 16.96 -15.28
CA PRO A 9 24.57 16.62 -14.32
C PRO A 9 25.96 17.11 -14.72
N GLU A 10 26.31 17.07 -16.00
CA GLU A 10 27.62 17.54 -16.50
C GLU A 10 27.73 19.06 -16.42
N LEU A 11 26.66 19.80 -16.74
CA LEU A 11 26.62 21.26 -16.55
C LEU A 11 26.73 21.66 -15.07
N ARG A 12 26.11 20.89 -14.16
CA ARG A 12 26.21 21.13 -12.71
C ARG A 12 27.62 20.84 -12.18
N ASN A 13 28.28 19.80 -12.68
CA ASN A 13 29.66 19.48 -12.33
C ASN A 13 30.62 20.54 -12.87
N ILE A 14 30.47 20.96 -14.13
CA ILE A 14 31.27 22.04 -14.72
C ILE A 14 31.07 23.36 -13.97
N ALA A 15 29.83 23.71 -13.61
CA ALA A 15 29.54 24.91 -12.83
C ALA A 15 30.09 24.83 -11.40
N SER A 16 30.00 23.66 -10.76
CA SER A 16 30.56 23.39 -9.44
C SER A 16 32.08 23.47 -9.46
N ASP A 17 32.72 22.91 -10.48
CA ASP A 17 34.17 22.93 -10.66
C ASP A 17 34.65 24.32 -11.03
N ALA A 18 33.96 25.03 -11.92
CA ALA A 18 34.25 26.43 -12.23
C ALA A 18 34.08 27.34 -11.01
N PHE A 19 33.12 27.07 -10.12
CA PHE A 19 32.97 27.80 -8.86
C PHE A 19 34.07 27.44 -7.84
N SER A 20 34.47 26.18 -7.80
CA SER A 20 35.48 25.65 -6.87
C SER A 20 36.91 26.08 -7.24
N TYR A 21 37.20 26.17 -8.54
CA TYR A 21 38.54 26.47 -9.06
C TYR A 21 38.64 27.85 -9.74
N GLY A 22 37.53 28.55 -9.98
CA GLY A 22 37.47 29.75 -10.81
C GLY A 22 38.46 30.86 -10.45
N PRO A 23 38.50 31.34 -9.19
CA PRO A 23 39.44 32.39 -8.79
C PRO A 23 40.91 31.98 -8.93
N PHE A 24 41.22 30.71 -8.65
CA PHE A 24 42.59 30.19 -8.71
C PHE A 24 43.06 29.99 -10.15
N LEU A 25 42.21 29.39 -10.98
CA LEU A 25 42.46 29.20 -12.40
C LEU A 25 42.60 30.56 -13.10
N PHE A 26 41.78 31.55 -12.76
CA PHE A 26 41.92 32.91 -13.29
C PHE A 26 43.25 33.54 -12.89
N ALA A 27 43.66 33.43 -11.62
CA ALA A 27 44.95 33.94 -11.17
C ALA A 27 46.13 33.24 -11.87
N LEU A 28 46.03 31.93 -12.10
CA LEU A 28 47.05 31.16 -12.82
C LEU A 28 47.13 31.57 -14.30
N LEU A 29 46.00 31.69 -14.99
CA LEU A 29 45.93 32.14 -16.37
C LEU A 29 46.44 33.58 -16.52
N PHE A 30 46.09 34.47 -15.59
CA PHE A 30 46.60 35.84 -15.59
C PHE A 30 48.12 35.87 -15.47
N ASN A 31 48.69 35.13 -14.51
CA ASN A 31 50.14 35.03 -14.37
C ASN A 31 50.79 34.40 -15.60
N LEU A 32 50.23 33.33 -16.16
CA LEU A 32 50.84 32.63 -17.29
C LEU A 32 50.76 33.41 -18.60
N PHE A 33 49.66 34.11 -18.88
CA PHE A 33 49.46 34.78 -20.17
C PHE A 33 49.79 36.27 -20.10
N ILE A 34 49.26 37.00 -19.13
CA ILE A 34 49.38 38.47 -19.08
C ILE A 34 50.79 38.89 -18.66
N THR A 35 51.39 38.24 -17.66
CA THR A 35 52.75 38.62 -17.23
C THR A 35 53.81 38.23 -18.26
N ASN A 36 53.65 37.08 -18.94
CA ASN A 36 54.53 36.69 -20.05
C ASN A 36 54.38 37.61 -21.27
N TRP A 37 53.16 38.06 -21.57
CA TRP A 37 52.94 39.04 -22.62
C TRP A 37 53.55 40.40 -22.27
N ALA A 38 53.37 40.88 -21.04
CA ALA A 38 54.00 42.11 -20.54
C ALA A 38 55.53 42.02 -20.58
N TYR A 39 56.11 40.87 -20.20
CA TYR A 39 57.54 40.61 -20.31
C TYR A 39 58.01 40.64 -21.77
N SER A 40 57.27 40.01 -22.68
CA SER A 40 57.59 40.00 -24.12
C SER A 40 57.61 41.41 -24.70
N ILE A 41 56.64 42.26 -24.36
CA ILE A 41 56.60 43.67 -24.79
C ILE A 41 57.79 44.44 -24.22
N TYR A 42 58.07 44.30 -22.92
CA TYR A 42 59.20 44.95 -22.28
C TYR A 42 60.53 44.54 -22.94
N ARG A 43 60.73 43.23 -23.16
CA ARG A 43 61.91 42.69 -23.84
C ARG A 43 62.05 43.24 -25.27
N LYS A 44 60.95 43.30 -26.04
CA LYS A 44 60.95 43.88 -27.39
C LYS A 44 61.34 45.35 -27.37
N ALA A 45 60.83 46.14 -26.41
CA ALA A 45 61.21 47.53 -26.26
C ALA A 45 62.71 47.68 -25.93
N CYS A 46 63.27 46.83 -25.06
CA CYS A 46 64.69 46.85 -24.73
C CYS A 46 65.60 46.43 -25.89
N MET A 47 65.13 45.54 -26.77
CA MET A 47 65.90 45.03 -27.91
C MET A 47 65.69 45.85 -29.20
N ARG A 48 64.81 46.86 -29.20
CA ARG A 48 64.53 47.68 -30.38
C ARG A 48 65.73 48.56 -30.71
N THR A 49 66.33 48.34 -31.88
CA THR A 49 67.52 49.05 -32.34
C THR A 49 67.20 50.30 -33.16
N ASP A 50 66.03 50.38 -33.82
CA ASP A 50 65.65 51.51 -34.65
C ASP A 50 64.13 51.80 -34.67
N PRO A 51 63.68 52.99 -34.23
CA PRO A 51 64.44 53.93 -33.41
C PRO A 51 64.73 53.30 -32.03
N PRO A 52 65.93 53.52 -31.45
CA PRO A 52 66.27 52.97 -30.14
C PRO A 52 65.27 53.47 -29.09
N ALA A 53 64.79 52.56 -28.24
CA ALA A 53 63.83 52.92 -27.20
C ALA A 53 64.43 53.95 -26.23
N THR A 54 63.67 55.00 -25.94
CA THR A 54 64.08 56.04 -25.00
C THR A 54 64.06 55.49 -23.56
N GLU A 55 64.85 56.07 -22.66
CA GLU A 55 64.87 55.64 -21.25
C GLU A 55 63.51 55.82 -20.57
N THR A 56 62.71 56.80 -20.99
CA THR A 56 61.34 56.98 -20.52
C THR A 56 60.43 55.84 -20.97
N GLU A 57 60.53 55.40 -22.23
CA GLU A 57 59.77 54.27 -22.77
C GLU A 57 60.13 52.95 -22.08
N LYS A 58 61.43 52.68 -21.89
CA LYS A 58 61.90 51.50 -21.15
C LYS A 58 61.37 51.49 -19.73
N ASN A 59 61.38 52.63 -19.04
CA ASN A 59 60.85 52.74 -17.68
C ASN A 59 59.33 52.51 -17.63
N THR A 60 58.56 52.99 -18.62
CA THR A 60 57.12 52.74 -18.69
C THR A 60 56.81 51.25 -18.85
N TYR A 61 57.47 50.56 -19.79
CA TYR A 61 57.26 49.13 -19.97
C TYR A 61 57.76 48.29 -18.78
N ARG A 62 58.84 48.73 -18.14
CA ARG A 62 59.33 48.11 -16.89
C ARG A 62 58.28 48.22 -15.78
N SER A 63 57.70 49.40 -15.57
CA SER A 63 56.64 49.63 -14.59
C SER A 63 55.38 48.82 -14.92
N TYR A 64 55.01 48.71 -16.20
CA TYR A 64 53.88 47.88 -16.63
C TYR A 64 54.09 46.39 -16.31
N PHE A 65 55.29 45.86 -16.59
CA PHE A 65 55.64 44.48 -16.24
C PHE A 65 55.55 44.27 -14.72
N TRP A 66 56.17 45.14 -13.91
CA TRP A 66 56.12 45.04 -12.45
C TRP A 66 54.70 45.13 -11.89
N LEU A 67 53.88 46.07 -12.37
CA LEU A 67 52.48 46.22 -11.96
C LEU A 67 51.66 44.97 -12.29
N SER A 68 51.85 44.40 -13.49
CA SER A 68 51.17 43.16 -13.89
C SER A 68 51.57 41.97 -13.01
N GLY A 69 52.86 41.86 -12.64
CA GLY A 69 53.35 40.83 -11.72
C GLY A 69 52.77 40.97 -10.31
N TRP A 70 52.78 42.18 -9.75
CA TRP A 70 52.19 42.46 -8.43
C TRP A 70 50.69 42.20 -8.40
N PHE A 71 49.97 42.58 -9.45
CA PHE A 71 48.54 42.29 -9.57
C PHE A 71 48.28 40.77 -9.67
N GLY A 72 49.12 40.04 -10.41
CA GLY A 72 49.06 38.58 -10.47
C GLY A 72 49.28 37.90 -9.12
N ILE A 73 50.24 38.38 -8.31
CA ILE A 73 50.46 37.92 -6.93
C ILE A 73 49.25 38.22 -6.05
N LEU A 74 48.70 39.44 -6.14
CA LEU A 74 47.51 39.84 -5.39
C LEU A 74 46.31 38.94 -5.71
N LEU A 75 46.09 38.59 -6.98
CA LEU A 75 45.03 37.66 -7.39
C LEU A 75 45.21 36.27 -6.76
N VAL A 76 46.45 35.76 -6.69
CA VAL A 76 46.74 34.49 -6.02
C VAL A 76 46.43 34.57 -4.53
N VAL A 77 46.85 35.65 -3.85
CA VAL A 77 46.56 35.85 -2.43
C VAL A 77 45.05 35.94 -2.16
N VAL A 78 44.30 36.68 -2.99
CA VAL A 78 42.83 36.76 -2.89
C VAL A 78 42.20 35.40 -3.15
N SER A 79 42.71 34.63 -4.12
CA SER A 79 42.21 33.28 -4.40
C SER A 79 42.48 32.30 -3.24
N ILE A 80 43.66 32.36 -2.62
CA ILE A 80 43.99 31.56 -1.44
C ILE A 80 43.10 31.97 -0.27
N GLY A 81 42.95 33.29 -0.04
CA GLY A 81 42.05 33.83 0.98
C GLY A 81 40.61 33.38 0.77
N TRP A 82 40.11 33.44 -0.46
CA TRP A 82 38.79 32.90 -0.84
C TRP A 82 38.66 31.43 -0.46
N TRP A 83 39.69 30.62 -0.71
CA TRP A 83 39.70 29.22 -0.33
C TRP A 83 39.76 29.01 1.19
N PHE A 84 40.44 29.85 1.97
CA PHE A 84 40.38 29.74 3.44
C PHE A 84 39.06 30.23 4.04
N PHE A 85 38.45 31.28 3.50
CA PHE A 85 37.22 31.88 4.03
C PHE A 85 35.93 31.20 3.54
N ARG A 86 35.96 30.55 2.36
CA ARG A 86 34.83 29.77 1.79
C ARG A 86 35.12 28.29 1.58
N GLY A 87 36.36 27.84 1.77
CA GLY A 87 36.73 26.46 1.55
C GLY A 87 36.10 25.51 2.57
N PRO A 88 36.32 24.20 2.35
CA PRO A 88 35.51 23.11 2.90
C PRO A 88 35.59 22.92 4.43
N GLY A 89 36.28 23.80 5.16
CA GLY A 89 36.56 23.65 6.60
C GLY A 89 35.36 23.92 7.53
N ASP A 90 34.67 25.04 7.41
CA ASP A 90 33.78 25.49 8.51
C ASP A 90 32.40 26.04 8.11
N LYS A 91 32.11 26.20 6.81
CA LYS A 91 30.83 26.79 6.35
C LYS A 91 30.25 26.17 5.08
N LYS A 92 30.54 24.90 4.79
CA LYS A 92 29.54 24.15 4.01
C LYS A 92 28.31 24.07 4.91
N PRO A 93 27.10 24.45 4.47
CA PRO A 93 25.90 24.07 5.22
C PRO A 93 26.05 22.57 5.43
N SER A 94 26.27 22.16 6.67
CA SER A 94 26.38 20.75 7.00
C SER A 94 24.97 20.23 6.85
N THR A 95 24.67 19.78 5.64
CA THR A 95 23.39 19.19 5.32
C THR A 95 23.39 17.82 5.99
N HIS A 96 22.67 17.73 7.10
CA HIS A 96 22.49 16.49 7.80
C HIS A 96 21.30 15.79 7.16
N VAL A 97 21.51 14.53 6.80
CA VAL A 97 20.54 13.71 6.11
C VAL A 97 20.14 12.54 6.99
N PHE A 98 18.84 12.39 7.22
CA PHE A 98 18.26 11.21 7.85
C PHE A 98 17.39 10.50 6.81
N GLN A 99 17.73 9.26 6.51
CA GLN A 99 17.04 8.45 5.52
C GLN A 99 16.56 7.15 6.14
N GLY A 100 15.49 6.59 5.60
CA GLY A 100 14.96 5.30 6.04
C GLY A 100 13.84 4.83 5.14
N VAL A 101 13.23 3.69 5.49
CA VAL A 101 12.25 3.03 4.64
C VAL A 101 11.05 2.53 5.44
N PHE A 102 9.85 2.91 5.01
CA PHE A 102 8.61 2.23 5.41
C PHE A 102 8.38 1.03 4.50
N LYS A 103 8.34 -0.17 5.09
CA LYS A 103 8.20 -1.44 4.37
C LYS A 103 6.74 -1.89 4.30
N ASN A 104 6.44 -2.64 3.24
CA ASN A 104 5.17 -3.35 3.01
C ASN A 104 3.91 -2.50 3.17
N LEU A 105 3.96 -1.25 2.70
CA LEU A 105 2.78 -0.41 2.64
C LEU A 105 1.83 -0.94 1.57
N GLN A 106 0.55 -0.76 1.84
CA GLN A 106 -0.53 -1.10 0.93
C GLN A 106 -0.71 -0.02 -0.14
N ASP A 107 -1.39 -0.39 -1.21
CA ASP A 107 -1.70 0.49 -2.33
C ASP A 107 -2.67 1.61 -1.95
N TYR A 108 -3.62 1.32 -1.06
CA TYR A 108 -4.58 2.30 -0.52
C TYR A 108 -4.01 3.16 0.61
N GLU A 109 -2.90 2.74 1.23
CA GLU A 109 -2.21 3.54 2.26
C GLU A 109 -1.42 4.67 1.61
N ARG A 110 -1.46 5.86 2.21
CA ARG A 110 -0.77 7.05 1.72
C ARG A 110 0.06 7.69 2.81
N LEU A 111 1.24 8.14 2.42
CA LEU A 111 2.17 8.88 3.26
C LEU A 111 2.45 10.23 2.62
N THR A 112 2.27 11.29 3.41
CA THR A 112 2.63 12.65 3.05
C THR A 112 3.37 13.29 4.22
N SER A 113 4.20 14.30 3.93
CA SER A 113 4.81 15.13 4.96
C SER A 113 5.29 16.44 4.36
N THR A 114 5.35 17.48 5.18
CA THR A 114 5.99 18.75 4.86
C THR A 114 7.51 18.69 5.03
N GLU A 115 8.02 17.74 5.82
CA GLU A 115 9.45 17.64 6.17
C GLU A 115 10.21 16.53 5.41
N PHE A 116 9.49 15.65 4.72
CA PHE A 116 10.07 14.43 4.13
C PHE A 116 10.07 14.56 2.61
N TYR A 117 11.20 14.21 1.99
CA TYR A 117 11.21 13.83 0.57
C TYR A 117 10.87 12.34 0.47
N LEU A 118 9.72 12.04 -0.10
CA LEU A 118 9.16 10.70 -0.18
C LEU A 118 9.38 10.13 -1.59
N ARG A 119 10.06 8.98 -1.68
CA ARG A 119 10.21 8.22 -2.94
C ARG A 119 9.58 6.84 -2.82
N GLN A 120 8.65 6.55 -3.71
CA GLN A 120 7.99 5.25 -3.77
C GLN A 120 8.83 4.25 -4.56
N GLU A 121 8.95 3.04 -4.02
CA GLU A 121 9.51 1.87 -4.69
C GLU A 121 8.44 0.77 -4.69
N LEU A 122 7.99 0.37 -5.88
CA LEU A 122 7.05 -0.72 -6.01
C LEU A 122 7.79 -2.04 -5.81
N ILE A 123 7.29 -2.90 -4.91
CA ILE A 123 7.79 -4.26 -4.83
C ILE A 123 7.36 -4.97 -6.12
N PRO A 124 8.29 -5.59 -6.88
CA PRO A 124 7.94 -6.34 -8.07
C PRO A 124 6.83 -7.32 -7.73
N LYS A 125 5.70 -7.19 -8.43
CA LYS A 125 4.64 -8.16 -8.25
C LYS A 125 5.10 -9.49 -8.82
N LEU A 126 4.84 -10.56 -8.09
CA LEU A 126 4.96 -11.92 -8.61
C LEU A 126 3.97 -12.17 -9.76
N HIS A 127 2.85 -11.41 -9.79
CA HIS A 127 1.84 -11.46 -10.84
C HIS A 127 1.18 -10.09 -11.09
N PRO A 128 0.75 -9.73 -12.31
CA PRO A 128 0.09 -8.45 -12.58
C PRO A 128 -1.09 -8.13 -11.65
N GLU A 129 -1.80 -9.16 -11.20
CA GLU A 129 -3.05 -9.03 -10.45
C GLU A 129 -2.88 -9.28 -8.94
N ALA A 130 -1.67 -9.66 -8.51
CA ALA A 130 -1.31 -9.69 -7.09
C ALA A 130 -1.40 -8.28 -6.47
N ARG A 131 -1.57 -8.25 -5.14
CA ARG A 131 -1.55 -7.03 -4.34
C ARG A 131 -0.26 -6.25 -4.61
N GLN A 132 -0.39 -4.96 -4.95
CA GLN A 132 0.77 -4.11 -5.11
C GLN A 132 1.24 -3.63 -3.74
N LEU A 133 2.22 -4.32 -3.17
CA LEU A 133 2.96 -3.79 -2.03
C LEU A 133 3.97 -2.75 -2.48
N ARG A 134 4.26 -1.78 -1.62
CA ARG A 134 5.26 -0.75 -1.90
C ARG A 134 6.13 -0.48 -0.68
N HIS A 135 7.36 -0.09 -0.96
CA HIS A 135 8.24 0.54 0.00
C HIS A 135 8.17 2.06 -0.21
N GLN A 136 8.20 2.80 0.90
CA GLN A 136 8.31 4.26 0.84
C GLN A 136 9.63 4.65 1.48
N HIS A 137 10.59 5.04 0.64
CA HIS A 137 11.83 5.66 1.07
C HIS A 137 11.53 7.09 1.49
N PHE A 138 12.16 7.53 2.56
CA PHE A 138 12.10 8.92 2.99
C PHE A 138 13.49 9.50 3.18
N LEU A 139 13.57 10.81 3.01
CA LEU A 139 14.76 11.62 3.26
C LEU A 139 14.33 12.88 4.03
N ILE A 140 14.98 13.17 5.14
CA ILE A 140 14.81 14.40 5.90
C ILE A 140 16.14 15.13 5.89
N ILE A 141 16.09 16.41 5.56
CA ILE A 141 17.26 17.27 5.44
C ILE A 141 17.16 18.39 6.47
N LYS A 142 18.20 18.55 7.31
CA LYS A 142 18.32 19.64 8.27
C LYS A 142 19.69 20.30 8.19
N ASP A 143 19.73 21.60 8.49
CA ASP A 143 20.98 22.36 8.61
C ASP A 143 21.72 22.09 9.92
N LYS A 144 21.04 21.46 10.90
CA LYS A 144 21.59 21.10 12.21
C LYS A 144 21.71 19.58 12.34
N PRO A 145 22.70 19.08 13.11
CA PRO A 145 22.78 17.68 13.46
C PRO A 145 21.50 17.15 14.08
N PHE A 146 21.14 15.92 13.70
CA PHE A 146 20.06 15.19 14.35
C PHE A 146 20.45 14.76 15.76
N ASN A 147 19.46 14.68 16.65
CA ASN A 147 19.59 14.14 17.99
C ASN A 147 18.43 13.19 18.29
N ASP A 148 18.59 12.34 19.30
CA ASP A 148 17.61 11.30 19.68
C ASP A 148 16.26 11.87 20.17
N GLN A 149 16.18 13.18 20.41
CA GLN A 149 14.93 13.87 20.77
C GLN A 149 14.21 14.44 19.55
N ASN A 150 14.81 14.39 18.36
CA ASN A 150 14.12 14.84 17.16
C ASN A 150 12.99 13.89 16.80
N THR A 151 11.80 14.46 16.72
CA THR A 151 10.61 13.84 16.17
C THR A 151 10.22 14.54 14.89
N PHE A 152 9.55 13.81 14.01
CA PHE A 152 9.09 14.30 12.72
C PHE A 152 7.64 13.86 12.51
N SER A 153 6.84 14.74 11.94
CA SER A 153 5.42 14.47 11.70
C SER A 153 5.22 13.85 10.31
N LEU A 154 4.63 12.67 10.30
CA LEU A 154 4.25 11.94 9.10
C LEU A 154 2.73 11.88 9.02
N TYR A 155 2.14 12.40 7.95
CA TYR A 155 0.71 12.30 7.70
C TYR A 155 0.42 10.97 7.01
N TYR A 156 -0.34 10.10 7.67
CA TYR A 156 -0.73 8.79 7.20
C TYR A 156 -2.23 8.74 6.96
N SER A 157 -2.66 8.25 5.81
CA SER A 157 -4.09 8.07 5.53
C SER A 157 -4.35 6.77 4.80
N LYS A 158 -5.46 6.11 5.13
CA LYS A 158 -6.01 4.99 4.36
C LYS A 158 -7.02 5.44 3.30
N ASP A 159 -7.37 6.73 3.25
CA ASP A 159 -8.24 7.28 2.21
C ASP A 159 -7.39 7.57 0.96
N PRO A 160 -7.75 7.03 -0.22
CA PRO A 160 -7.15 7.38 -1.51
C PRO A 160 -7.28 8.86 -1.90
N ARG A 161 -7.94 9.71 -1.12
CA ARG A 161 -7.99 11.17 -1.31
C ARG A 161 -7.13 11.92 -0.30
N GLY A 162 -6.76 11.28 0.82
CA GLY A 162 -5.99 11.89 1.90
C GLY A 162 -6.74 13.01 2.63
N THR A 163 -8.07 12.92 2.71
CA THR A 163 -8.95 13.97 3.26
C THR A 163 -8.90 14.09 4.79
N ASP A 164 -8.41 13.07 5.51
CA ASP A 164 -8.19 13.12 6.95
C ASP A 164 -6.98 12.23 7.34
N PRO A 165 -5.76 12.77 7.30
CA PRO A 165 -4.58 11.99 7.66
C PRO A 165 -4.33 11.98 9.18
N GLU A 166 -4.09 10.79 9.72
CA GLU A 166 -3.55 10.58 11.06
C GLU A 166 -2.09 11.07 11.11
N ILE A 167 -1.73 11.81 12.16
CA ILE A 167 -0.35 12.28 12.36
C ILE A 167 0.42 11.24 13.15
N LEU A 168 1.41 10.62 12.51
CA LEU A 168 2.33 9.67 13.13
C LEU A 168 3.65 10.36 13.46
N GLU A 169 4.15 10.14 14.67
CA GLU A 169 5.44 10.66 15.10
C GLU A 169 6.57 9.67 14.78
N LEU A 170 7.47 10.05 13.89
CA LEU A 170 8.71 9.34 13.64
C LEU A 170 9.81 9.87 14.55
N LYS A 171 10.41 9.03 15.39
CA LYS A 171 11.58 9.39 16.19
C LYS A 171 12.87 9.14 15.41
N TYR A 172 13.81 10.07 15.47
CA TYR A 172 15.15 9.88 14.92
C TYR A 172 15.83 8.67 15.57
N THR A 173 16.59 7.94 14.75
CA THR A 173 17.48 6.87 15.21
C THR A 173 18.82 7.00 14.50
N PRO A 174 19.95 6.68 15.15
CA PRO A 174 21.28 6.80 14.56
C PRO A 174 21.62 5.71 13.52
N ASP A 175 20.69 4.78 13.26
CA ASP A 175 20.83 3.78 12.21
C ASP A 175 20.96 4.48 10.84
N PRO A 176 21.92 4.09 9.98
CA PRO A 176 22.07 4.69 8.65
C PRO A 176 20.86 4.52 7.73
N GLU A 177 20.05 3.47 7.89
CA GLU A 177 18.84 3.25 7.09
C GLU A 177 17.79 2.43 7.89
N PRO A 178 17.18 3.00 8.94
CA PRO A 178 16.19 2.30 9.73
C PRO A 178 14.98 1.91 8.87
N LYS A 179 14.49 0.70 9.14
CA LYS A 179 13.30 0.14 8.51
C LYS A 179 12.14 0.24 9.48
N TYR A 180 10.99 0.65 8.99
CA TYR A 180 9.78 0.80 9.79
C TYR A 180 8.60 0.07 9.14
N ALA A 181 7.67 -0.39 9.96
CA ALA A 181 6.34 -0.79 9.55
C ALA A 181 5.31 0.14 10.18
N ILE A 182 4.26 0.46 9.44
CA ILE A 182 3.09 1.16 9.97
C ILE A 182 2.07 0.07 10.31
N THR A 183 1.72 -0.04 11.58
CA THR A 183 0.86 -1.12 12.07
C THR A 183 -0.20 -0.58 13.01
N TRP A 184 -1.40 -1.16 12.95
CA TRP A 184 -2.43 -0.91 13.96
C TRP A 184 -2.01 -1.51 15.31
N ASP A 185 -2.04 -0.70 16.36
CA ASP A 185 -1.84 -1.16 17.73
C ASP A 185 -3.19 -1.35 18.42
N GLU A 186 -3.62 -2.61 18.56
CA GLU A 186 -4.91 -2.95 19.17
C GLU A 186 -5.03 -2.46 20.62
N THR A 187 -3.92 -2.33 21.34
CA THR A 187 -3.95 -1.89 22.75
C THR A 187 -4.14 -0.39 22.90
N LEU A 188 -3.60 0.39 21.96
CA LEU A 188 -3.70 1.85 21.95
C LEU A 188 -4.84 2.35 21.05
N GLU A 189 -5.52 1.45 20.34
CA GLU A 189 -6.52 1.75 19.32
C GLU A 189 -6.07 2.86 18.35
N ARG A 190 -4.82 2.79 17.90
CA ARG A 190 -4.26 3.77 16.96
C ARG A 190 -3.20 3.16 16.05
N THR A 191 -2.94 3.81 14.93
CA THR A 191 -1.83 3.43 14.07
C THR A 191 -0.51 3.87 14.71
N ALA A 192 0.52 3.02 14.63
CA ALA A 192 1.83 3.32 15.16
C ALA A 192 2.94 2.93 14.18
N ILE A 193 4.01 3.71 14.18
CA ILE A 193 5.27 3.38 13.50
C ILE A 193 6.05 2.43 14.42
N LYS A 194 6.31 1.20 13.96
CA LYS A 194 7.13 0.22 14.67
C LYS A 194 8.47 -0.01 13.94
N PRO A 195 9.62 0.08 14.63
CA PRO A 195 10.90 -0.27 14.02
C PRO A 195 10.93 -1.75 13.65
N LEU A 196 11.38 -2.05 12.44
CA LEU A 196 11.65 -3.40 11.97
C LEU A 196 13.12 -3.68 12.26
N TYR A 197 13.39 -4.33 13.38
CA TYR A 197 14.71 -4.90 13.61
C TYR A 197 14.88 -6.06 12.65
N GLU A 198 15.93 -6.02 11.81
CA GLU A 198 16.34 -7.20 11.06
C GLU A 198 16.74 -8.27 12.08
N VAL A 199 15.78 -9.13 12.42
CA VAL A 199 16.11 -10.38 13.04
C VAL A 199 16.95 -11.09 11.98
N LYS A 200 18.27 -11.18 12.21
CA LYS A 200 19.19 -12.07 11.47
C LYS A 200 18.83 -13.54 11.74
N ALA A 201 17.55 -13.86 11.84
CA ALA A 201 17.07 -15.20 11.74
C ALA A 201 17.49 -15.66 10.35
N LYS A 202 18.34 -16.68 10.29
CA LYS A 202 18.42 -17.59 9.15
C LYS A 202 17.01 -18.13 8.94
N SER A 203 16.21 -17.38 8.21
CA SER A 203 14.86 -17.74 7.85
C SER A 203 14.96 -19.02 7.03
N ARG A 204 14.71 -20.15 7.69
CA ARG A 204 14.30 -21.40 7.07
C ARG A 204 12.81 -21.36 6.74
N PHE A 205 12.19 -20.18 6.55
CA PHE A 205 11.13 -20.14 5.57
C PHE A 205 11.84 -20.38 4.24
N THR A 206 11.85 -21.64 3.82
CA THR A 206 11.75 -21.96 2.41
C THR A 206 10.66 -21.04 1.88
N GLU A 207 11.07 -19.94 1.25
CA GLU A 207 10.30 -19.30 0.21
C GLU A 207 9.88 -20.47 -0.66
N ASP A 208 8.62 -20.88 -0.54
CA ASP A 208 8.08 -21.91 -1.38
C ASP A 208 8.28 -21.38 -2.80
N PRO A 209 9.13 -22.00 -3.65
CA PRO A 209 9.47 -21.44 -4.95
C PRO A 209 8.26 -21.44 -5.91
N PHE A 210 7.12 -21.94 -5.45
CA PHE A 210 5.81 -21.73 -6.06
C PHE A 210 5.35 -20.31 -5.72
N THR A 211 5.81 -19.39 -6.55
CA THR A 211 5.32 -18.03 -6.69
C THR A 211 3.79 -18.05 -6.85
N ASP A 212 3.09 -17.78 -5.76
CA ASP A 212 1.64 -17.82 -5.70
C ASP A 212 1.03 -16.63 -6.45
N VAL A 213 0.72 -16.88 -7.71
CA VAL A 213 0.10 -15.98 -8.66
C VAL A 213 -1.40 -15.94 -8.43
N ALA A 214 -1.95 -14.76 -8.13
CA ALA A 214 -3.40 -14.52 -8.03
C ALA A 214 -3.96 -13.94 -9.33
N TYR A 215 -5.08 -14.49 -9.79
CA TYR A 215 -5.75 -14.14 -11.03
C TYR A 215 -7.06 -13.35 -10.82
N ALA A 216 -7.37 -12.32 -11.61
CA ALA A 216 -8.60 -11.53 -11.46
C ALA A 216 -9.78 -12.18 -12.20
N PHE A 217 -10.82 -12.56 -11.46
CA PHE A 217 -12.07 -13.05 -12.00
C PHE A 217 -12.95 -11.89 -12.48
N ASN A 218 -13.15 -11.79 -13.79
CA ASN A 218 -14.11 -10.91 -14.44
C ASN A 218 -15.19 -11.74 -15.15
N PRO A 219 -16.43 -11.77 -14.67
CA PRO A 219 -17.46 -12.58 -15.33
C PRO A 219 -17.92 -11.93 -16.65
N ILE A 220 -17.42 -12.42 -17.78
CA ILE A 220 -17.92 -12.01 -19.10
C ILE A 220 -19.29 -12.69 -19.34
N GLY A 221 -20.32 -11.88 -19.58
CA GLY A 221 -21.65 -12.36 -20.00
C GLY A 221 -22.61 -12.73 -18.86
N TRP A 222 -22.23 -12.53 -17.60
CA TRP A 222 -23.09 -12.80 -16.47
C TRP A 222 -23.82 -11.52 -16.08
N LYS A 223 -25.06 -11.37 -16.55
CA LYS A 223 -25.94 -10.34 -16.00
C LYS A 223 -26.33 -10.80 -14.60
N PRO A 224 -26.04 -10.03 -13.53
CA PRO A 224 -26.64 -10.33 -12.24
C PRO A 224 -28.15 -10.30 -12.44
N VAL A 225 -28.83 -11.38 -12.05
CA VAL A 225 -30.31 -11.45 -12.06
C VAL A 225 -30.91 -10.43 -11.05
N MET A 226 -30.08 -9.70 -10.30
CA MET A 226 -30.50 -8.87 -9.16
C MET A 226 -30.60 -7.35 -9.39
N ASN A 227 -30.42 -6.82 -10.60
CA ASN A 227 -30.39 -5.35 -10.77
C ASN A 227 -31.75 -4.64 -10.91
N ARG A 228 -32.88 -5.26 -10.52
CA ARG A 228 -34.19 -4.59 -10.63
C ARG A 228 -34.86 -4.19 -9.31
N GLU A 229 -34.31 -4.55 -8.15
CA GLU A 229 -34.95 -4.24 -6.85
C GLU A 229 -34.14 -3.31 -5.93
N LEU A 230 -32.84 -3.11 -6.17
CA LEU A 230 -32.02 -2.18 -5.37
C LEU A 230 -32.51 -0.72 -5.45
N THR A 231 -33.19 -0.32 -6.53
CA THR A 231 -33.79 1.02 -6.65
C THR A 231 -35.11 1.17 -5.88
N LEU A 232 -35.78 0.07 -5.54
CA LEU A 232 -37.07 0.08 -4.83
C LEU A 232 -36.91 -0.06 -3.31
N LEU A 233 -35.74 -0.49 -2.83
CA LEU A 233 -35.45 -0.61 -1.40
C LEU A 233 -35.15 0.73 -0.72
N ASN A 234 -34.97 1.84 -1.44
CA ASN A 234 -34.87 3.16 -0.80
C ASN A 234 -36.18 3.65 -0.16
N SER A 235 -37.33 3.01 -0.40
CA SER A 235 -38.63 3.51 0.06
C SER A 235 -39.21 2.80 1.29
N THR A 236 -38.59 1.72 1.77
CA THR A 236 -39.09 0.92 2.93
C THR A 236 -38.13 0.84 4.12
N PHE A 237 -36.96 1.49 4.06
CA PHE A 237 -36.00 1.47 5.17
C PHE A 237 -36.38 2.46 6.28
N PHE A 238 -36.81 1.90 7.41
CA PHE A 238 -36.67 2.39 8.79
C PHE A 238 -36.66 3.92 9.02
N THR A 239 -37.74 4.42 9.61
CA THR A 239 -37.79 5.63 10.43
C THR A 239 -36.84 5.52 11.64
N LEU A 240 -35.54 5.73 11.43
CA LEU A 240 -34.63 6.18 12.50
C LEU A 240 -34.03 7.51 12.06
N THR A 241 -33.97 8.47 12.97
CA THR A 241 -34.13 9.91 12.72
C THR A 241 -32.83 10.69 12.43
N ASN A 242 -31.75 10.05 11.97
CA ASN A 242 -30.56 10.78 11.49
C ASN A 242 -30.08 10.19 10.14
N SER A 243 -30.22 10.97 9.06
CA SER A 243 -30.00 10.52 7.67
C SER A 243 -28.54 10.26 7.34
N ASP A 244 -27.61 11.04 7.90
CA ASP A 244 -26.22 11.05 7.42
C ASP A 244 -25.40 9.88 7.95
N SER A 245 -25.55 9.53 9.24
CA SER A 245 -24.82 8.39 9.83
C SER A 245 -25.22 7.04 9.21
N LYS A 246 -26.46 6.92 8.72
CA LYS A 246 -26.95 5.67 8.10
C LYS A 246 -26.36 5.42 6.72
N VAL A 247 -26.18 6.47 5.92
CA VAL A 247 -25.55 6.37 4.60
C VAL A 247 -24.11 5.88 4.73
N THR A 248 -23.41 6.31 5.78
CA THR A 248 -22.06 5.83 6.10
C THR A 248 -22.05 4.34 6.45
N ILE A 249 -23.02 3.85 7.22
CA ILE A 249 -23.07 2.43 7.64
C ILE A 249 -23.30 1.47 6.47
N LEU A 250 -24.02 1.90 5.43
CA LEU A 250 -24.18 1.11 4.20
C LEU A 250 -22.85 0.81 3.50
N GLN A 251 -21.79 1.56 3.80
CA GLN A 251 -20.45 1.27 3.26
C GLN A 251 -19.91 -0.08 3.76
N LEU A 252 -20.32 -0.56 4.93
CA LEU A 252 -19.89 -1.88 5.44
C LEU A 252 -20.39 -3.02 4.55
N GLU A 253 -21.56 -2.84 3.93
CA GLU A 253 -22.23 -3.85 3.10
C GLU A 253 -21.74 -3.79 1.64
N ASN A 254 -21.14 -2.67 1.23
CA ASN A 254 -20.65 -2.47 -0.13
C ASN A 254 -19.22 -3.03 -0.28
N PRO A 255 -18.99 -4.08 -1.09
CA PRO A 255 -17.64 -4.60 -1.31
C PRO A 255 -16.74 -3.60 -2.06
N SER A 256 -17.30 -2.67 -2.83
CA SER A 256 -16.54 -1.65 -3.55
C SER A 256 -16.17 -0.43 -2.71
N SER A 257 -16.66 -0.30 -1.48
CA SER A 257 -16.31 0.82 -0.60
C SER A 257 -14.88 0.67 -0.07
N HIS A 258 -14.22 1.79 0.14
CA HIS A 258 -12.81 1.79 0.55
C HIS A 258 -12.64 1.39 2.02
N VAL A 259 -11.46 0.87 2.37
CA VAL A 259 -11.12 0.50 3.75
C VAL A 259 -11.35 1.66 4.73
N ALA A 260 -10.96 2.89 4.34
CA ALA A 260 -11.18 4.08 5.16
C ALA A 260 -12.67 4.37 5.43
N GLU A 261 -13.53 4.23 4.42
CA GLU A 261 -14.97 4.48 4.57
C GLU A 261 -15.62 3.45 5.49
N LYS A 262 -15.18 2.19 5.41
CA LYS A 262 -15.61 1.13 6.34
C LYS A 262 -15.13 1.38 7.76
N ILE A 263 -13.90 1.86 7.93
CA ILE A 263 -13.38 2.27 9.25
C ILE A 263 -14.25 3.38 9.84
N THR A 264 -14.53 4.43 9.08
CA THR A 264 -15.42 5.52 9.52
C THR A 264 -16.81 4.99 9.87
N ALA A 265 -17.37 4.08 9.07
CA ALA A 265 -18.65 3.45 9.36
C ALA A 265 -18.66 2.65 10.67
N LEU A 266 -17.59 1.91 10.97
CA LEU A 266 -17.43 1.21 12.25
C LEU A 266 -17.25 2.19 13.42
N ASP A 267 -16.54 3.29 13.22
CA ASP A 267 -16.39 4.34 14.24
C ASP A 267 -17.72 5.03 14.54
N GLU A 268 -18.59 5.21 13.54
CA GLU A 268 -19.96 5.67 13.76
C GLU A 268 -20.80 4.63 14.50
N LEU A 269 -20.74 3.34 14.11
CA LEU A 269 -21.43 2.26 14.84
C LEU A 269 -20.96 2.14 16.29
N LYS A 270 -19.67 2.39 16.58
CA LYS A 270 -19.12 2.33 17.94
C LYS A 270 -19.81 3.33 18.87
N LYS A 271 -20.33 4.45 18.34
CA LYS A 271 -21.04 5.48 19.11
C LYS A 271 -22.48 5.10 19.45
N TRP A 272 -23.05 4.10 18.77
CA TRP A 272 -24.44 3.67 19.01
C TRP A 272 -24.55 2.93 20.34
N ASN A 273 -25.74 2.96 20.95
CA ASN A 273 -26.01 2.16 22.15
C ASN A 273 -26.27 0.68 21.79
N ASP A 274 -26.34 -0.19 22.78
CA ASP A 274 -26.45 -1.65 22.54
C ASP A 274 -27.76 -2.03 21.85
N GLU A 275 -28.88 -1.35 22.16
CA GLU A 275 -30.18 -1.57 21.52
C GLU A 275 -30.16 -1.19 20.02
N GLU A 276 -29.54 -0.07 19.68
CA GLU A 276 -29.36 0.39 18.30
C GLU A 276 -28.49 -0.57 17.49
N ILE A 277 -27.43 -1.11 18.11
CA ILE A 277 -26.54 -2.09 17.46
C ILE A 277 -27.27 -3.42 17.28
N GLU A 278 -27.99 -3.92 18.28
CA GLU A 278 -28.80 -5.14 18.15
C GLU A 278 -29.83 -4.98 17.02
N ALA A 279 -30.55 -3.86 16.98
CA ALA A 279 -31.50 -3.54 15.91
C ALA A 279 -30.83 -3.45 14.53
N TYR A 280 -29.59 -2.96 14.44
CA TYR A 280 -28.82 -2.98 13.21
C TYR A 280 -28.60 -4.41 12.70
N PHE A 281 -28.20 -5.35 13.57
CA PHE A 281 -27.95 -6.74 13.20
C PHE A 281 -29.24 -7.54 12.89
N GLU A 282 -30.35 -7.23 13.56
CA GLU A 282 -31.65 -7.88 13.33
C GLU A 282 -32.37 -7.43 12.04
N ALA A 283 -31.97 -6.28 11.50
CA ALA A 283 -32.49 -5.76 10.26
C ALA A 283 -31.97 -6.56 9.05
N LEU A 284 -32.92 -7.06 8.25
CA LEU A 284 -32.63 -7.88 7.08
C LEU A 284 -32.17 -7.02 5.90
N ILE A 285 -31.10 -7.43 5.24
CA ILE A 285 -30.74 -6.97 3.90
C ILE A 285 -31.08 -8.10 2.92
N PRO A 286 -31.64 -7.81 1.73
CA PRO A 286 -32.01 -8.84 0.77
C PRO A 286 -30.84 -9.70 0.26
N THR A 287 -29.61 -9.20 0.35
CA THR A 287 -28.43 -9.83 -0.25
C THR A 287 -27.66 -10.69 0.72
N GLU A 288 -27.53 -10.29 2.00
CA GLU A 288 -26.73 -11.00 3.00
C GLU A 288 -27.10 -10.59 4.43
N SER A 289 -26.83 -11.46 5.42
CA SER A 289 -26.96 -11.11 6.84
C SER A 289 -25.89 -10.08 7.24
N ARG A 290 -26.28 -9.06 8.01
CA ARG A 290 -25.33 -8.13 8.65
C ARG A 290 -24.40 -8.81 9.65
N VAL A 291 -24.87 -9.87 10.29
CA VAL A 291 -24.04 -10.71 11.15
C VAL A 291 -22.90 -11.29 10.32
N LEU A 292 -23.20 -11.81 9.12
CA LEU A 292 -22.21 -12.40 8.23
C LEU A 292 -21.24 -11.36 7.66
N VAL A 293 -21.73 -10.18 7.26
CA VAL A 293 -20.88 -9.06 6.83
C VAL A 293 -19.89 -8.69 7.94
N MET A 294 -20.36 -8.49 9.18
CA MET A 294 -19.48 -8.12 10.29
C MET A 294 -18.48 -9.23 10.63
N LEU A 295 -18.90 -10.50 10.60
CA LEU A 295 -18.01 -11.64 10.81
C LEU A 295 -16.87 -11.66 9.78
N ASP A 296 -17.17 -11.41 8.52
CA ASP A 296 -16.13 -11.36 7.49
C ASP A 296 -15.22 -10.14 7.69
N LEU A 297 -15.75 -8.98 8.11
CA LEU A 297 -14.95 -7.82 8.47
C LEU A 297 -14.01 -8.12 9.65
N THR A 298 -14.41 -8.95 10.63
CA THR A 298 -13.49 -9.37 11.72
C THR A 298 -12.28 -10.17 11.24
N ARG A 299 -12.35 -10.69 10.00
CA ARG A 299 -11.32 -11.49 9.32
C ARG A 299 -10.61 -10.70 8.20
N HIS A 300 -10.91 -9.41 8.08
CA HIS A 300 -10.33 -8.56 7.04
C HIS A 300 -8.80 -8.45 7.18
N THR A 301 -8.06 -8.33 6.07
CA THR A 301 -6.58 -8.28 6.10
C THR A 301 -6.04 -6.97 6.70
N ASP A 302 -6.80 -5.87 6.61
CA ASP A 302 -6.55 -4.64 7.35
C ASP A 302 -6.86 -4.83 8.85
N ARG A 303 -5.83 -4.70 9.69
CA ARG A 303 -5.90 -4.98 11.13
C ARG A 303 -6.75 -4.00 11.91
N GLU A 304 -6.79 -2.73 11.52
CA GLU A 304 -7.65 -1.74 12.18
C GLU A 304 -9.12 -2.07 11.94
N LEU A 305 -9.48 -2.29 10.67
CA LEU A 305 -10.84 -2.63 10.30
C LEU A 305 -11.31 -3.90 11.01
N ALA A 306 -10.47 -4.94 11.00
CA ALA A 306 -10.76 -6.19 11.71
C ALA A 306 -10.89 -6.01 13.23
N SER A 307 -10.01 -5.21 13.85
CA SER A 307 -10.06 -4.89 15.28
C SER A 307 -11.36 -4.17 15.64
N LYS A 308 -11.73 -3.12 14.89
CA LYS A 308 -12.95 -2.35 15.13
C LYS A 308 -14.20 -3.22 14.93
N ALA A 309 -14.23 -4.06 13.89
CA ALA A 309 -15.33 -4.99 13.66
C ALA A 309 -15.50 -6.00 14.82
N LYS A 310 -14.40 -6.51 15.38
CA LYS A 310 -14.43 -7.38 16.57
C LYS A 310 -15.00 -6.67 17.80
N GLN A 311 -14.69 -5.39 17.98
CA GLN A 311 -15.28 -4.63 19.09
C GLN A 311 -16.79 -4.51 18.94
N ILE A 312 -17.28 -4.15 17.75
CA ILE A 312 -18.72 -4.05 17.49
C ILE A 312 -19.41 -5.40 17.68
N ILE A 313 -18.89 -6.48 17.10
CA ILE A 313 -19.54 -7.80 17.18
C ILE A 313 -19.57 -8.34 18.62
N SER A 314 -18.62 -7.94 19.47
CA SER A 314 -18.57 -8.38 20.87
C SER A 314 -19.68 -7.80 21.74
N ARG A 315 -20.39 -6.77 21.26
CA ARG A 315 -21.51 -6.12 21.96
C ARG A 315 -22.85 -6.83 21.75
N VAL A 316 -22.92 -7.84 20.89
CA VAL A 316 -24.17 -8.49 20.49
C VAL A 316 -24.07 -10.00 20.59
N ASP A 317 -25.13 -10.65 21.07
CA ASP A 317 -25.27 -12.11 21.00
C ASP A 317 -25.65 -12.54 19.56
N ILE A 318 -24.65 -12.54 18.67
CA ILE A 318 -24.82 -12.97 17.28
C ILE A 318 -25.36 -14.40 17.17
N ASN A 319 -25.08 -15.26 18.16
CA ASN A 319 -25.54 -16.63 18.15
C ASN A 319 -27.06 -16.67 18.34
N ARG A 320 -27.57 -15.86 19.27
CA ARG A 320 -29.02 -15.65 19.46
C ARG A 320 -29.68 -15.10 18.20
N ILE A 321 -29.14 -14.07 17.57
CA ILE A 321 -29.74 -13.45 16.37
C ILE A 321 -29.87 -14.48 15.24
N VAL A 322 -28.79 -15.18 14.91
CA VAL A 322 -28.83 -16.18 13.82
C VAL A 322 -29.74 -17.36 14.20
N ALA A 323 -29.76 -17.78 15.46
CA ALA A 323 -30.69 -18.81 15.94
C ALA A 323 -32.16 -18.38 15.78
N MET A 324 -32.49 -17.14 16.12
CA MET A 324 -33.84 -16.60 15.93
C MET A 324 -34.23 -16.51 14.45
N ASP A 325 -33.30 -16.09 13.58
CA ASP A 325 -33.55 -16.04 12.13
C ASP A 325 -33.71 -17.44 11.51
N LEU A 326 -32.99 -18.46 12.00
CA LEU A 326 -33.19 -19.87 11.62
C LEU A 326 -34.59 -20.39 11.97
N LEU A 327 -35.20 -19.86 13.04
CA LEU A 327 -36.55 -20.22 13.47
C LEU A 327 -37.64 -19.35 12.81
N SER A 328 -37.25 -18.33 12.04
CA SER A 328 -38.17 -17.35 11.49
C SER A 328 -39.24 -17.97 10.58
N THR A 329 -40.43 -17.38 10.59
CA THR A 329 -41.50 -17.69 9.64
C THR A 329 -41.16 -17.23 8.23
N ASP A 330 -40.41 -16.14 8.12
CA ASP A 330 -39.89 -15.56 6.87
C ASP A 330 -38.87 -16.51 6.22
N GLN A 331 -39.14 -16.94 4.99
CA GLN A 331 -38.27 -17.84 4.23
C GLN A 331 -36.92 -17.18 3.88
N THR A 332 -36.90 -15.88 3.59
CA THR A 332 -35.70 -15.15 3.21
C THR A 332 -34.75 -15.04 4.39
N ARG A 333 -35.23 -14.60 5.56
CA ARG A 333 -34.44 -14.57 6.80
C ARG A 333 -33.83 -15.93 7.11
N ARG A 334 -34.63 -16.98 6.99
CA ARG A 334 -34.18 -18.35 7.27
C ARG A 334 -33.09 -18.81 6.31
N GLN A 335 -33.23 -18.53 5.01
CA GLN A 335 -32.24 -18.90 4.02
C GLN A 335 -30.91 -18.18 4.25
N VAL A 336 -30.98 -16.87 4.53
CA VAL A 336 -29.82 -16.05 4.89
C VAL A 336 -29.14 -16.55 6.17
N ALA A 337 -29.91 -16.99 7.17
CA ALA A 337 -29.36 -17.55 8.40
C ALA A 337 -28.70 -18.93 8.18
N LYS A 338 -29.26 -19.78 7.31
CA LYS A 338 -28.60 -21.04 6.88
C LYS A 338 -27.28 -20.77 6.17
N GLU A 339 -27.24 -19.79 5.28
CA GLU A 339 -25.99 -19.41 4.59
C GLU A 339 -24.96 -18.87 5.57
N THR A 340 -25.39 -18.09 6.57
CA THR A 340 -24.54 -17.61 7.66
C THR A 340 -23.96 -18.77 8.48
N LEU A 341 -24.79 -19.77 8.81
CA LEU A 341 -24.38 -20.96 9.54
C LEU A 341 -23.24 -21.72 8.83
N PHE A 342 -23.27 -21.81 7.51
CA PHE A 342 -22.22 -22.46 6.72
C PHE A 342 -20.98 -21.59 6.46
N ARG A 343 -20.92 -20.39 7.04
CA ARG A 343 -19.82 -19.42 6.81
C ARG A 343 -19.19 -18.89 8.11
N VAL A 344 -19.57 -19.47 9.23
CA VAL A 344 -18.91 -19.32 10.54
C VAL A 344 -17.98 -20.50 10.82
N GLU A 345 -17.15 -20.36 11.85
CA GLU A 345 -16.36 -21.48 12.37
C GLU A 345 -17.29 -22.61 12.82
N GLN A 346 -16.90 -23.88 12.61
CA GLN A 346 -17.72 -25.04 12.93
C GLN A 346 -18.23 -25.01 14.37
N LYS A 347 -17.35 -24.74 15.34
CA LYS A 347 -17.73 -24.63 16.76
C LYS A 347 -18.85 -23.61 16.98
N ARG A 348 -18.78 -22.44 16.33
CA ARG A 348 -19.80 -21.40 16.44
C ARG A 348 -21.10 -21.81 15.74
N ALA A 349 -21.03 -22.51 14.61
CA ALA A 349 -22.22 -23.08 13.96
C ALA A 349 -22.95 -24.07 14.89
N GLU A 350 -22.20 -24.91 15.59
CA GLU A 350 -22.75 -25.85 16.58
C GLU A 350 -23.43 -25.10 17.74
N GLU A 351 -22.79 -24.05 18.29
CA GLU A 351 -23.38 -23.19 19.34
C GLU A 351 -24.67 -22.49 18.87
N ILE A 352 -24.72 -22.00 17.62
CA ILE A 352 -25.93 -21.38 17.03
C ILE A 352 -27.07 -22.39 16.94
N LEU A 353 -26.79 -23.61 16.49
CA LEU A 353 -27.79 -24.66 16.34
C LEU A 353 -28.31 -25.16 17.69
N GLU A 354 -27.43 -25.31 18.68
CA GLU A 354 -27.83 -25.65 20.05
C GLU A 354 -28.80 -24.60 20.60
N LYS A 355 -28.46 -23.31 20.45
CA LYS A 355 -29.33 -22.20 20.83
C LYS A 355 -30.68 -22.22 20.09
N ALA A 356 -30.67 -22.51 18.78
CA ALA A 356 -31.90 -22.60 17.99
C ALA A 356 -32.79 -23.77 18.45
N LEU A 357 -32.21 -24.93 18.78
CA LEU A 357 -32.95 -26.07 19.33
C LEU A 357 -33.54 -25.76 20.71
N GLU A 358 -32.79 -25.08 21.59
CA GLU A 358 -33.27 -24.64 22.90
C GLU A 358 -34.50 -23.71 22.78
N VAL A 359 -34.41 -22.71 21.91
CA VAL A 359 -35.53 -21.77 21.66
C VAL A 359 -36.72 -22.48 21.01
N ASN A 360 -36.49 -23.41 20.08
CA ASN A 360 -37.58 -24.16 19.43
C ASN A 360 -38.36 -25.05 20.42
N ARG A 361 -37.68 -25.65 21.42
CA ARG A 361 -38.34 -26.47 22.45
C ARG A 361 -39.29 -25.65 23.33
N THR A 362 -39.01 -24.37 23.53
CA THR A 362 -39.84 -23.50 24.36
C THR A 362 -41.01 -22.88 23.60
N HIS A 363 -40.87 -22.63 22.29
CA HIS A 363 -41.85 -21.89 21.49
C HIS A 363 -42.54 -22.70 20.38
N THR A 364 -42.16 -23.98 20.18
CA THR A 364 -42.69 -24.91 19.17
C THR A 364 -43.01 -24.25 17.82
N THR A 365 -42.04 -23.53 17.25
CA THR A 365 -42.26 -22.74 16.02
C THR A 365 -41.95 -23.53 14.75
N ARG A 366 -41.10 -24.57 14.81
CA ARG A 366 -40.63 -25.30 13.62
C ARG A 366 -40.46 -26.81 13.82
N PRO A 367 -40.51 -27.60 12.73
CA PRO A 367 -40.17 -29.02 12.76
C PRO A 367 -38.71 -29.21 13.19
N GLU A 368 -38.50 -29.86 14.32
CA GLU A 368 -37.18 -30.18 14.87
C GLU A 368 -36.30 -30.96 13.88
N ALA A 369 -36.92 -31.70 12.95
CA ALA A 369 -36.23 -32.43 11.89
C ALA A 369 -35.35 -31.56 10.98
N GLU A 370 -35.76 -30.32 10.67
CA GLU A 370 -34.99 -29.43 9.80
C GLU A 370 -33.71 -28.93 10.50
N LEU A 371 -33.80 -28.60 11.78
CA LEU A 371 -32.64 -28.18 12.59
C LEU A 371 -31.67 -29.34 12.82
N ASN A 372 -32.20 -30.55 13.05
CA ASN A 372 -31.38 -31.75 13.20
C ASN A 372 -30.63 -32.11 11.91
N ASP A 373 -31.25 -31.94 10.74
CA ASP A 373 -30.57 -32.09 9.44
C ASP A 373 -29.43 -31.07 9.27
N LEU A 374 -29.66 -29.79 9.62
CA LEU A 374 -28.60 -28.78 9.60
C LEU A 374 -27.46 -29.13 10.57
N ALA A 375 -27.77 -29.61 11.78
CA ALA A 375 -26.77 -30.03 12.75
C ALA A 375 -25.93 -31.20 12.24
N GLN A 376 -26.56 -32.21 11.64
CA GLN A 376 -25.84 -33.31 11.01
C GLN A 376 -24.92 -32.83 9.88
N LYS A 377 -25.37 -31.88 9.06
CA LYS A 377 -24.54 -31.29 7.99
C LYS A 377 -23.33 -30.54 8.55
N VAL A 378 -23.50 -29.74 9.59
CA VAL A 378 -22.40 -29.03 10.26
C VAL A 378 -21.42 -30.03 10.88
N GLN A 379 -21.90 -31.04 11.60
CA GLN A 379 -21.07 -32.08 12.22
C GLN A 379 -20.33 -32.95 11.20
N ALA A 380 -20.95 -33.21 10.04
CA ALA A 380 -20.32 -33.91 8.93
C ALA A 380 -19.20 -33.10 8.25
N GLY A 381 -18.91 -31.89 8.75
CA GLY A 381 -17.89 -31.03 8.19
C GLY A 381 -18.28 -30.46 6.83
N MET A 382 -19.59 -30.24 6.58
CA MET A 382 -20.03 -29.51 5.40
C MET A 382 -19.23 -28.20 5.34
N LYS A 383 -18.38 -28.09 4.31
CA LYS A 383 -17.24 -27.16 4.28
C LYS A 383 -17.69 -25.75 4.62
N THR A 384 -17.26 -25.25 5.76
CA THR A 384 -17.51 -23.86 6.13
C THR A 384 -16.72 -22.96 5.19
N ARG A 385 -17.41 -22.07 4.48
CA ARG A 385 -16.79 -21.14 3.53
C ARG A 385 -16.50 -19.83 4.23
N ILE A 386 -15.44 -19.87 5.04
CA ILE A 386 -14.89 -18.70 5.72
C ILE A 386 -14.20 -17.83 4.67
N ILE A 387 -14.67 -16.60 4.51
CA ILE A 387 -14.15 -15.68 3.50
C ILE A 387 -13.26 -14.64 4.20
N PHE A 388 -12.20 -14.21 3.51
CA PHE A 388 -11.26 -13.20 3.97
C PHE A 388 -11.28 -12.00 3.01
N PRO A 389 -12.03 -10.94 3.33
CA PRO A 389 -11.96 -9.73 2.53
C PRO A 389 -10.58 -9.07 2.68
N THR A 390 -10.03 -8.64 1.56
CA THR A 390 -8.69 -8.06 1.46
C THR A 390 -8.79 -6.67 0.86
N GLY A 391 -8.35 -5.66 1.60
CA GLY A 391 -8.45 -4.26 1.17
C GLY A 391 -7.60 -3.94 -0.06
N SER A 392 -8.16 -3.18 -0.99
CA SER A 392 -7.47 -2.61 -2.17
C SER A 392 -7.94 -1.18 -2.45
N VAL A 393 -7.27 -0.50 -3.37
CA VAL A 393 -7.71 0.85 -3.83
C VAL A 393 -9.11 0.86 -4.46
N GLU A 394 -9.66 -0.28 -4.87
CA GLU A 394 -11.00 -0.38 -5.47
C GLU A 394 -12.05 -0.99 -4.52
N GLY A 395 -11.72 -1.12 -3.24
CA GLY A 395 -12.54 -1.83 -2.24
C GLY A 395 -11.99 -3.22 -1.93
N ASP A 396 -12.84 -4.10 -1.40
CA ASP A 396 -12.46 -5.45 -0.99
C ASP A 396 -12.25 -6.37 -2.20
N ARG A 397 -11.30 -7.27 -2.05
CA ARG A 397 -11.07 -8.41 -2.92
C ARG A 397 -11.16 -9.69 -2.12
N TYR A 398 -11.70 -10.72 -2.73
CA TYR A 398 -11.89 -12.02 -2.10
C TYR A 398 -11.11 -13.08 -2.84
N TYR A 399 -10.20 -13.75 -2.16
CA TYR A 399 -9.25 -14.68 -2.78
C TYR A 399 -9.60 -16.13 -2.46
N ILE A 400 -9.48 -16.99 -3.47
CA ILE A 400 -9.44 -18.44 -3.34
C ILE A 400 -8.09 -18.95 -3.82
N ARG A 401 -7.60 -20.01 -3.20
CA ARG A 401 -6.55 -20.88 -3.71
C ARG A 401 -7.23 -22.16 -4.20
N ALA A 402 -7.15 -22.43 -5.50
CA ALA A 402 -7.65 -23.65 -6.12
C ALA A 402 -6.46 -24.55 -6.46
N LEU A 403 -6.43 -25.76 -5.89
CA LEU A 403 -5.41 -26.78 -6.14
C LEU A 403 -6.03 -27.95 -6.90
N TRP A 404 -5.31 -28.54 -7.84
CA TRP A 404 -5.80 -29.70 -8.60
C TRP A 404 -4.67 -30.66 -8.95
N ASP A 405 -5.04 -31.88 -9.30
CA ASP A 405 -4.11 -32.88 -9.85
C ASP A 405 -3.89 -32.59 -11.34
N SER A 406 -2.68 -32.16 -11.70
CA SER A 406 -2.30 -31.87 -13.08
C SER A 406 -2.24 -33.11 -13.97
N GLY A 407 -2.17 -34.31 -13.40
CA GLY A 407 -2.24 -35.57 -14.14
C GLY A 407 -3.65 -35.94 -14.61
N ARG A 408 -4.69 -35.29 -14.07
CA ARG A 408 -6.09 -35.54 -14.44
C ARG A 408 -6.55 -34.62 -15.55
N GLU A 409 -6.48 -35.11 -16.79
CA GLU A 409 -6.87 -34.36 -17.98
C GLU A 409 -8.32 -33.86 -17.93
N ASP A 410 -9.25 -34.64 -17.38
CA ASP A 410 -10.65 -34.25 -17.21
C ASP A 410 -10.83 -33.02 -16.32
N VAL A 411 -10.09 -32.98 -15.19
CA VAL A 411 -10.08 -31.85 -14.25
C VAL A 411 -9.46 -30.62 -14.90
N VAL A 412 -8.30 -30.79 -15.54
CA VAL A 412 -7.56 -29.71 -16.22
C VAL A 412 -8.41 -29.07 -17.32
N VAL A 413 -9.07 -29.86 -18.18
CA VAL A 413 -9.93 -29.34 -19.25
C VAL A 413 -11.17 -28.64 -18.68
N CYS A 414 -11.77 -29.16 -17.61
CA CYS A 414 -12.91 -28.54 -16.93
C CYS A 414 -12.53 -27.16 -16.35
N LEU A 415 -11.41 -27.10 -15.60
CA LEU A 415 -10.90 -25.86 -15.02
C LEU A 415 -10.47 -24.86 -16.08
N ALA A 416 -9.89 -25.31 -17.19
CA ALA A 416 -9.58 -24.44 -18.33
C ALA A 416 -10.82 -23.77 -18.88
N LYS A 417 -11.89 -24.53 -19.13
CA LYS A 417 -13.17 -23.96 -19.59
C LYS A 417 -13.80 -23.02 -18.57
N LEU A 418 -13.63 -23.30 -17.27
CA LEU A 418 -14.15 -22.46 -16.19
C LEU A 418 -13.39 -21.13 -16.08
N PHE A 419 -12.05 -21.16 -16.04
CA PHE A 419 -11.23 -19.98 -15.80
C PHE A 419 -10.95 -19.17 -17.06
N TYR A 420 -10.95 -19.78 -18.24
CA TYR A 420 -10.66 -19.08 -19.50
C TYR A 420 -11.55 -17.84 -19.77
N PRO A 421 -12.91 -17.94 -19.70
CA PRO A 421 -13.76 -16.77 -19.90
C PRO A 421 -13.69 -15.78 -18.73
N ALA A 422 -13.27 -16.25 -17.55
CA ALA A 422 -13.20 -15.43 -16.35
C ALA A 422 -11.97 -14.53 -16.29
N LEU A 423 -10.83 -15.00 -16.79
CA LEU A 423 -9.55 -14.32 -16.67
C LEU A 423 -9.17 -13.49 -17.91
N GLN A 424 -10.10 -13.35 -18.87
CA GLN A 424 -9.93 -12.52 -20.08
C GLN A 424 -8.63 -12.79 -20.86
N HIS A 425 -8.26 -14.06 -21.00
CA HIS A 425 -7.04 -14.42 -21.72
C HIS A 425 -7.13 -14.14 -23.23
N THR A 426 -6.02 -13.66 -23.80
CA THR A 426 -5.86 -13.40 -25.24
C THR A 426 -5.37 -14.64 -26.01
N GLU A 427 -4.91 -15.67 -25.31
CA GLU A 427 -4.40 -16.92 -25.88
C GLU A 427 -5.54 -17.88 -26.25
N SER A 428 -5.27 -18.91 -27.05
CA SER A 428 -6.26 -19.95 -27.34
C SER A 428 -6.53 -20.84 -26.12
N LEU A 429 -7.74 -21.41 -26.03
CA LEU A 429 -8.12 -22.33 -24.96
C LEU A 429 -7.15 -23.51 -24.82
N ASP A 430 -6.59 -24.02 -25.92
CA ASP A 430 -5.63 -25.13 -25.88
C ASP A 430 -4.32 -24.74 -25.19
N LYS A 431 -3.75 -23.58 -25.53
CA LYS A 431 -2.54 -23.06 -24.86
C LYS A 431 -2.80 -22.80 -23.38
N TYR A 432 -3.98 -22.27 -23.08
CA TYR A 432 -4.39 -22.03 -21.71
C TYR A 432 -4.59 -23.32 -20.91
N THR A 433 -5.14 -24.35 -21.55
CA THR A 433 -5.27 -25.70 -20.96
C THR A 433 -3.90 -26.28 -20.64
N GLN A 434 -2.92 -26.12 -21.54
CA GLN A 434 -1.52 -26.51 -21.26
C GLN A 434 -0.93 -25.75 -20.06
N LYS A 435 -1.26 -24.46 -19.90
CA LYS A 435 -0.83 -23.67 -18.75
C LYS A 435 -1.42 -24.22 -17.44
N ILE A 436 -2.70 -24.58 -17.42
CA ILE A 436 -3.33 -25.23 -16.25
C ILE A 436 -2.71 -26.61 -15.99
N ALA A 437 -2.45 -27.40 -17.04
CA ALA A 437 -1.78 -28.69 -16.93
C ALA A 437 -0.37 -28.58 -16.33
N SER A 438 0.34 -27.47 -16.61
CA SER A 438 1.68 -27.23 -16.09
C SER A 438 1.71 -26.70 -14.63
N SER A 439 0.55 -26.41 -14.04
CA SER A 439 0.42 -25.81 -12.72
C SER A 439 -0.28 -26.76 -11.74
N GLN A 440 0.07 -26.67 -10.46
CA GLN A 440 -0.56 -27.45 -9.38
C GLN A 440 -1.70 -26.70 -8.70
N GLY A 441 -1.88 -25.43 -9.03
CA GLY A 441 -2.92 -24.61 -8.43
C GLY A 441 -2.70 -23.13 -8.65
N TRP A 442 -3.79 -22.37 -8.56
CA TRP A 442 -3.81 -20.93 -8.75
C TRP A 442 -4.50 -20.22 -7.61
N TYR A 443 -4.13 -18.95 -7.43
CA TYR A 443 -4.93 -18.02 -6.65
C TYR A 443 -5.85 -17.30 -7.61
N ILE A 444 -7.08 -17.05 -7.21
CA ILE A 444 -8.06 -16.31 -8.02
C ILE A 444 -8.79 -15.37 -7.07
N PHE A 445 -9.11 -14.15 -7.51
CA PHE A 445 -9.91 -13.23 -6.73
C PHE A 445 -11.09 -12.68 -7.50
N ALA A 446 -12.14 -12.29 -6.79
CA ALA A 446 -13.21 -11.46 -7.34
C ALA A 446 -13.43 -10.23 -6.45
N LYS A 447 -13.99 -9.17 -7.03
CA LYS A 447 -14.44 -7.98 -6.29
C LYS A 447 -15.74 -8.25 -5.53
N GLU A 448 -16.57 -9.11 -6.08
CA GLU A 448 -17.86 -9.46 -5.51
C GLU A 448 -17.81 -10.83 -4.82
N LYS A 449 -18.37 -10.87 -3.63
CA LYS A 449 -18.34 -12.05 -2.75
C LYS A 449 -19.08 -13.25 -3.34
N PHE A 450 -20.28 -13.03 -3.88
CA PHE A 450 -21.07 -14.11 -4.47
C PHE A 450 -20.38 -14.71 -5.70
N GLN A 451 -19.61 -13.90 -6.46
CA GLN A 451 -18.88 -14.37 -7.63
C GLN A 451 -17.77 -15.33 -7.23
N ILE A 452 -17.00 -14.99 -6.19
CA ILE A 452 -15.92 -15.86 -5.74
C ILE A 452 -16.44 -17.16 -5.14
N ILE A 453 -17.58 -17.13 -4.43
CA ILE A 453 -18.22 -18.33 -3.88
C ILE A 453 -18.68 -19.26 -4.99
N ARG A 454 -19.36 -18.73 -6.00
CA ARG A 454 -19.84 -19.52 -7.14
C ARG A 454 -18.69 -20.06 -7.99
N LEU A 455 -17.60 -19.30 -8.12
CA LEU A 455 -16.39 -19.78 -8.76
C LEU A 455 -15.78 -20.96 -8.00
N ALA A 456 -15.69 -20.84 -6.67
CA ALA A 456 -15.21 -21.92 -5.81
C ALA A 456 -16.05 -23.19 -5.99
N GLU A 457 -17.39 -23.09 -5.97
CA GLU A 457 -18.31 -24.22 -6.24
C GLU A 457 -18.06 -24.88 -7.58
N SER A 458 -17.91 -24.06 -8.62
CA SER A 458 -17.69 -24.54 -9.98
C SER A 458 -16.36 -25.25 -10.11
N ALA A 459 -15.30 -24.73 -9.46
CA ALA A 459 -13.99 -25.35 -9.44
C ALA A 459 -13.98 -26.66 -8.63
N GLU A 460 -14.67 -26.71 -7.49
CA GLU A 460 -14.85 -27.94 -6.71
C GLU A 460 -15.60 -29.00 -7.52
N THR A 461 -16.62 -28.60 -8.29
CA THR A 461 -17.36 -29.51 -9.19
C THR A 461 -16.47 -30.08 -10.31
N CYS A 462 -15.48 -29.31 -10.77
CA CYS A 462 -14.45 -29.80 -11.70
C CYS A 462 -13.42 -30.74 -11.03
N GLY A 463 -13.45 -30.91 -9.70
CA GLY A 463 -12.51 -31.76 -8.96
C GLY A 463 -11.33 -31.02 -8.31
N ALA A 464 -11.34 -29.69 -8.28
CA ALA A 464 -10.32 -28.92 -7.55
C ALA A 464 -10.60 -28.89 -6.04
N SER A 465 -9.54 -28.80 -5.24
CA SER A 465 -9.60 -28.44 -3.83
C SER A 465 -9.48 -26.93 -3.69
N VAL A 466 -10.53 -26.28 -3.16
CA VAL A 466 -10.59 -24.82 -3.05
C VAL A 466 -10.57 -24.38 -1.58
N THR A 467 -9.72 -23.41 -1.26
CA THR A 467 -9.66 -22.77 0.06
C THR A 467 -9.67 -21.26 -0.09
N PHE A 468 -10.50 -20.56 0.70
CA PHE A 468 -10.42 -19.11 0.81
C PHE A 468 -9.19 -18.71 1.63
N VAL A 469 -8.48 -17.67 1.20
CA VAL A 469 -7.20 -17.28 1.79
C VAL A 469 -7.14 -15.77 2.00
N PRO A 470 -6.52 -15.30 3.10
CA PRO A 470 -6.13 -13.90 3.22
C PRO A 470 -4.92 -13.64 2.30
N PHE A 471 -4.96 -12.59 1.48
CA PHE A 471 -3.91 -12.28 0.51
C PHE A 471 -3.19 -10.95 0.78
#